data_AF-A0A7C4IFR9-F1
#
_entry.id   AF-A0A7C4IFR9-F1
#
_cell.length_a   1.000
_cell.length_b   1.000
_cell.length_c   1.000
_cell.angle_alpha   90.00
_cell.angle_beta   90.00
_cell.angle_gamma   90.00
#
_symmetry.space_group_name_H-M   'P 1'
#
loop_
_entity.id
_entity.type
_entity.pdbx_description
1 polymer ?
#
loop_
_entity_poly.entity_id
_entity_poly.type
_entity_poly.pdbx_seq_one_letter_code
_entity_poly.pdbx_strand_id
1 'polypeptide(L)'
;MIANRIADLLDKPYAPPRPRSEAQRAASRHNGARSHGPKSVDGKSRSRLNGLHHGLLARVVAPPADARGDDRLYLQIRRRLLKQFNTMLFTDTLTIDVLAAEFVELGRIRKMVEAVYRPVPLTPEDAQVWDRLCACRCDVRLLEQVRAELDAGNAQPCDGKEAGRVAALVADLVAQALADLADADQDDAPADAQDQAELAQLRDLAQLLGPAARRLQDRARLTGILTGELRLHSADRRRLMSLLDRLVTSMNSWLDGHGDLEQRLQRQCEQNLAVLAQDPRRLILLRRYASRVEHSISRKLRALQRD
;
A
#
# COMPACT_ATOMS: atom_id res chain seq x y z
N MET A 1 17.70 -19.51 -37.12
CA MET A 1 17.77 -20.60 -36.12
C MET A 1 19.05 -20.42 -35.32
N ILE A 2 18.96 -20.11 -34.02
CA ILE A 2 20.15 -20.02 -33.16
C ILE A 2 20.51 -21.45 -32.79
N ALA A 3 21.62 -21.96 -33.32
CA ALA A 3 22.14 -23.28 -32.97
C ALA A 3 22.29 -23.38 -31.45
N ASN A 4 21.69 -24.42 -30.87
CA ASN A 4 21.68 -24.64 -29.44
C ASN A 4 23.09 -25.07 -29.00
N ARG A 5 23.99 -24.11 -28.76
CA ARG A 5 25.39 -24.31 -28.37
C ARG A 5 25.59 -25.26 -27.18
N ILE A 6 24.54 -25.48 -26.39
CA ILE A 6 24.54 -26.40 -25.26
C ILE A 6 24.46 -27.85 -25.74
N ALA A 7 23.72 -28.16 -26.79
CA ALA A 7 23.64 -29.51 -27.36
C ALA A 7 25.01 -29.97 -27.88
N ASP A 8 25.73 -29.10 -28.60
CA ASP A 8 27.10 -29.36 -29.09
C ASP A 8 28.13 -29.59 -27.95
N LEU A 9 27.84 -29.09 -26.74
CA LEU A 9 28.67 -29.29 -25.57
C LEU A 9 28.38 -30.62 -24.87
N LEU A 10 27.14 -31.11 -24.94
CA LEU A 10 26.70 -32.35 -24.30
C LEU A 10 27.01 -33.58 -25.16
N ASP A 11 26.98 -33.43 -26.50
CA ASP A 11 27.31 -34.51 -27.44
C ASP A 11 28.81 -34.66 -27.71
N LYS A 12 29.64 -33.79 -27.13
CA LYS A 12 31.10 -33.91 -27.25
C LYS A 12 31.60 -35.10 -26.41
N PRO A 13 32.21 -36.12 -27.02
CA PRO A 13 32.78 -37.23 -26.27
C PRO A 13 33.83 -36.69 -25.30
N TYR A 14 33.82 -37.21 -24.07
CA TYR A 14 34.75 -36.80 -23.03
C TYR A 14 36.19 -37.00 -23.51
N ALA A 15 36.85 -35.89 -23.86
CA ALA A 15 38.27 -35.89 -24.11
C ALA A 15 38.99 -35.88 -22.75
N PRO A 16 39.88 -36.85 -22.47
CA PRO A 16 40.64 -36.82 -21.23
C PRO A 16 41.41 -35.51 -21.13
N PRO A 17 41.52 -34.93 -19.92
CA PRO A 17 42.19 -33.65 -19.74
C PRO A 17 43.62 -33.74 -20.27
N ARG A 18 44.00 -32.75 -21.11
CA ARG A 18 45.36 -32.69 -21.64
C ARG A 18 46.37 -32.64 -20.49
N PRO A 19 47.49 -33.37 -20.57
CA PRO A 19 48.52 -33.31 -19.55
C PRO A 19 49.01 -31.88 -19.39
N ARG A 20 49.14 -31.42 -18.13
CA ARG A 20 49.59 -30.06 -17.82
C ARG A 20 51.03 -29.87 -18.27
N SER A 21 51.30 -28.74 -18.94
CA SER A 21 52.68 -28.35 -19.27
C SER A 21 53.52 -28.18 -18.00
N GLU A 22 54.84 -28.25 -18.13
CA GLU A 22 55.73 -28.03 -16.98
C GLU A 22 55.55 -26.65 -16.36
N ALA A 23 55.34 -25.62 -17.19
CA ALA A 23 55.04 -24.27 -16.73
C ALA A 23 53.74 -24.22 -15.90
N GLN A 24 52.68 -24.91 -16.34
CA GLN A 24 51.43 -25.01 -15.57
C GLN A 24 51.61 -25.77 -14.26
N ARG A 25 52.41 -26.84 -14.26
CA ARG A 25 52.72 -27.61 -13.05
C ARG A 25 53.52 -26.76 -12.05
N ALA A 26 54.52 -26.01 -12.50
CA ALA A 26 55.31 -25.11 -11.66
C ALA A 26 54.46 -23.98 -11.07
N ALA A 27 53.63 -23.32 -11.88
CA ALA A 27 52.71 -22.28 -11.42
C ALA A 27 51.70 -22.82 -10.40
N SER A 28 51.15 -24.02 -10.63
CA SER A 28 50.22 -24.67 -9.67
C SER A 28 50.90 -24.98 -8.34
N ARG A 29 52.16 -25.43 -8.34
CA ARG A 29 52.91 -25.67 -7.09
C ARG A 29 53.19 -24.37 -6.36
N HIS A 30 53.61 -23.33 -7.07
CA HIS A 30 53.88 -22.01 -6.50
C HIS A 30 52.63 -21.37 -5.88
N ASN A 31 51.49 -21.45 -6.59
CA ASN A 31 50.22 -20.95 -6.09
C ASN A 31 49.75 -21.77 -4.88
N GLY A 32 49.84 -23.10 -4.93
CA GLY A 32 49.50 -23.96 -3.80
C GLY A 32 50.35 -23.71 -2.55
N ALA A 33 51.65 -23.45 -2.74
CA ALA A 33 52.56 -23.08 -1.64
C ALA A 33 52.21 -21.73 -1.00
N ARG A 34 51.62 -20.80 -1.76
CA ARG A 34 51.14 -19.51 -1.25
C ARG A 34 49.74 -19.59 -0.63
N SER A 35 48.86 -20.44 -1.17
CA SER A 35 47.47 -20.58 -0.71
C SER A 35 47.30 -21.85 0.13
N HIS A 36 47.80 -21.86 1.37
CA HIS A 36 47.56 -22.99 2.29
C HIS A 36 46.12 -23.07 2.83
N GLY A 37 45.21 -22.26 2.29
CA GLY A 37 43.91 -22.00 2.86
C GLY A 37 44.00 -21.45 4.29
N PRO A 38 42.86 -21.07 4.88
CA PRO A 38 42.83 -20.73 6.29
C PRO A 38 43.07 -21.97 7.17
N LYS A 39 44.09 -21.91 8.03
CA LYS A 39 44.41 -23.00 8.98
C LYS A 39 43.56 -22.95 10.25
N SER A 40 43.04 -21.77 10.62
CA SER A 40 42.20 -21.58 11.81
C SER A 40 40.73 -21.93 11.55
N VAL A 41 40.01 -22.30 12.61
CA VAL A 41 38.56 -22.56 12.57
C VAL A 41 37.79 -21.32 12.08
N ASP A 42 38.12 -20.13 12.59
CA ASP A 42 37.51 -18.86 12.16
C ASP A 42 37.80 -18.53 10.70
N GLY A 43 39.02 -18.78 10.24
CA GLY A 43 39.38 -18.57 8.85
C GLY A 43 38.64 -19.52 7.91
N LYS A 44 38.48 -20.79 8.31
CA LYS A 44 37.66 -21.77 7.57
C LYS A 44 36.19 -21.36 7.55
N SER A 45 35.66 -20.84 8.66
CA SER A 45 34.29 -20.33 8.75
C SER A 45 34.07 -19.14 7.80
N ARG A 46 34.96 -18.14 7.80
CA ARG A 46 34.91 -17.00 6.87
C ARG A 46 35.03 -17.44 5.41
N SER A 47 35.95 -18.35 5.08
CA SER A 47 36.08 -18.87 3.72
C SER A 47 34.86 -19.68 3.26
N ARG A 48 34.14 -20.35 4.18
CA ARG A 48 32.88 -21.04 3.88
C ARG A 48 31.76 -20.07 3.52
N LEU A 49 31.74 -18.88 4.13
CA LEU A 49 30.78 -17.83 3.82
C LEU A 49 31.03 -17.17 2.45
N ASN A 50 32.27 -17.14 1.95
CA ASN A 50 32.57 -16.64 0.60
C ASN A 50 31.87 -17.45 -0.50
N GLY A 51 31.65 -18.75 -0.29
CA GLY A 51 30.86 -19.60 -1.19
C GLY A 51 29.37 -19.23 -1.24
N LEU A 52 28.83 -18.66 -0.15
CA LEU A 52 27.46 -18.12 -0.09
C LEU A 52 27.38 -16.74 -0.75
N HIS A 53 28.42 -15.92 -0.66
CA HIS A 53 28.45 -14.57 -1.23
C HIS A 53 28.42 -14.56 -2.76
N HIS A 54 29.05 -15.55 -3.42
CA HIS A 54 29.10 -15.63 -4.89
C HIS A 54 27.99 -16.48 -5.51
N GLY A 55 27.11 -17.10 -4.71
CA GLY A 55 25.93 -17.84 -5.19
C GLY A 55 26.23 -19.16 -5.94
N LEU A 56 27.47 -19.42 -6.34
CA LEU A 56 27.89 -20.58 -7.14
C LEU A 56 27.64 -21.94 -6.46
N LEU A 57 27.54 -21.97 -5.12
CA LEU A 57 27.23 -23.16 -4.33
C LEU A 57 25.95 -23.01 -3.49
N ALA A 58 25.15 -21.97 -3.74
CA ALA A 58 23.94 -21.73 -2.97
C ALA A 58 22.86 -22.76 -3.35
N ARG A 59 22.29 -23.44 -2.35
CA ARG A 59 21.16 -24.38 -2.54
C ARG A 59 19.84 -23.66 -2.86
N VAL A 60 19.77 -22.35 -2.59
CA VAL A 60 18.61 -21.48 -2.83
C VAL A 60 19.13 -20.15 -3.32
N VAL A 61 18.57 -19.63 -4.41
CA VAL A 61 18.88 -18.30 -4.95
C VAL A 61 18.03 -17.26 -4.20
N ALA A 62 18.24 -17.16 -2.88
CA ALA A 62 17.59 -16.13 -2.07
C ALA A 62 18.47 -14.87 -2.03
N PRO A 63 17.89 -13.66 -2.10
CA PRO A 63 18.61 -12.44 -1.75
C PRO A 63 19.20 -12.53 -0.33
N PRO A 64 20.35 -11.91 -0.06
CA PRO A 64 20.85 -11.81 1.31
C PRO A 64 19.86 -11.02 2.17
N ALA A 65 19.77 -11.37 3.46
CA ALA A 65 18.96 -10.63 4.41
C ALA A 65 19.49 -9.20 4.57
N ASP A 66 18.60 -8.21 4.43
CA ASP A 66 18.91 -6.80 4.60
C ASP A 66 17.73 -6.04 5.25
N ALA A 67 17.94 -4.75 5.56
CA ALA A 67 16.92 -3.90 6.18
C ALA A 67 15.68 -3.68 5.30
N ARG A 68 15.73 -4.02 4.00
CA ARG A 68 14.60 -3.90 3.07
C ARG A 68 13.65 -5.10 3.20
N GLY A 69 14.11 -6.20 3.80
CA GLY A 69 13.32 -7.41 4.03
C GLY A 69 13.05 -8.22 2.77
N ASP A 70 13.88 -8.07 1.74
CA ASP A 70 13.69 -8.71 0.44
C ASP A 70 13.87 -10.24 0.51
N ASP A 71 14.70 -10.73 1.44
CA ASP A 71 14.83 -12.15 1.79
C ASP A 71 13.50 -12.73 2.30
N ARG A 72 12.80 -12.00 3.18
CA ARG A 72 11.50 -12.41 3.72
C ARG A 72 10.43 -12.42 2.65
N LEU A 73 10.40 -11.38 1.81
CA LEU A 73 9.48 -11.27 0.68
C LEU A 73 9.71 -12.40 -0.32
N TYR A 74 10.96 -12.68 -0.67
CA TYR A 74 11.35 -13.83 -1.50
C TYR A 74 10.80 -15.14 -0.94
N LEU A 75 11.06 -15.44 0.34
CA LEU A 75 10.59 -16.67 0.99
C LEU A 75 9.06 -16.76 1.06
N GLN A 76 8.36 -15.63 1.20
CA GLN A 76 6.90 -15.59 1.16
C GLN A 76 6.35 -15.90 -0.23
N ILE A 77 6.89 -15.26 -1.27
CA ILE A 77 6.49 -15.47 -2.66
C ILE A 77 6.77 -16.92 -3.08
N ARG A 78 7.98 -17.41 -2.80
CA ARG A 78 8.40 -18.78 -3.05
C ARG A 78 7.44 -19.80 -2.44
N ARG A 79 7.08 -19.63 -1.16
CA ARG A 79 6.12 -20.52 -0.46
C ARG A 79 4.75 -20.52 -1.14
N ARG A 80 4.26 -19.36 -1.58
CA ARG A 80 2.98 -19.24 -2.30
C ARG A 80 3.03 -19.93 -3.66
N LEU A 81 4.11 -19.75 -4.41
CA LEU A 81 4.32 -20.40 -5.71
C LEU A 81 4.42 -21.92 -5.56
N LEU A 82 5.18 -22.44 -4.59
CA LEU A 82 5.24 -23.88 -4.32
C LEU A 82 3.87 -24.46 -3.96
N LYS A 83 3.08 -23.75 -3.13
CA LYS A 83 1.72 -24.18 -2.79
C LYS A 83 0.80 -24.18 -4.02
N GLN A 84 0.94 -23.21 -4.90
CA GLN A 84 0.08 -23.06 -6.07
C GLN A 84 0.36 -24.13 -7.14
N PHE A 85 1.64 -24.42 -7.41
CA PHE A 85 2.04 -25.33 -8.48
C PHE A 85 2.28 -26.77 -8.02
N ASN A 86 2.35 -27.03 -6.70
CA ASN A 86 2.49 -28.36 -6.10
C ASN A 86 3.56 -29.25 -6.79
N THR A 87 4.73 -28.67 -7.07
CA THR A 87 5.71 -29.28 -7.96
C THR A 87 6.48 -30.40 -7.28
N MET A 88 6.58 -31.56 -7.91
CA MET A 88 7.41 -32.68 -7.44
C MET A 88 8.79 -32.73 -8.10
N LEU A 89 8.95 -32.07 -9.25
CA LEU A 89 10.21 -32.06 -10.00
C LEU A 89 11.18 -31.01 -9.48
N PHE A 90 12.46 -31.37 -9.49
CA PHE A 90 13.55 -30.48 -9.08
C PHE A 90 13.68 -29.24 -9.99
N THR A 91 13.49 -29.42 -11.30
CA THR A 91 13.56 -28.33 -12.30
C THR A 91 12.50 -27.26 -12.09
N ASP A 92 11.29 -27.67 -11.67
CA ASP A 92 10.19 -26.75 -11.40
C ASP A 92 10.45 -25.98 -10.12
N THR A 93 11.03 -26.65 -9.12
CA THR A 93 11.47 -26.01 -7.87
C THR A 93 12.50 -24.92 -8.15
N LEU A 94 13.49 -25.18 -9.02
CA LEU A 94 14.45 -24.16 -9.46
C LEU A 94 13.78 -23.02 -10.23
N THR A 95 12.79 -23.34 -11.07
CA THR A 95 12.03 -22.33 -11.82
C THR A 95 11.23 -21.43 -10.89
N ILE A 96 10.64 -21.99 -9.83
CA ILE A 96 9.96 -21.25 -8.76
C ILE A 96 10.94 -20.36 -7.99
N ASP A 97 12.15 -20.83 -7.72
CA ASP A 97 13.19 -20.03 -7.05
C ASP A 97 13.56 -18.79 -7.89
N VAL A 98 13.73 -18.96 -9.21
CA VAL A 98 13.99 -17.84 -10.13
C VAL A 98 12.79 -16.89 -10.21
N LEU A 99 11.57 -17.43 -10.31
CA LEU A 99 10.34 -16.62 -10.33
C LEU A 99 10.20 -15.77 -9.07
N ALA A 100 10.44 -16.34 -7.89
CA ALA A 100 10.37 -15.60 -6.64
C ALA A 100 11.38 -14.43 -6.62
N ALA A 101 12.60 -14.63 -7.13
CA ALA A 101 13.58 -13.56 -7.25
C ALA A 101 13.14 -12.47 -8.25
N GLU A 102 12.61 -12.85 -9.42
CA GLU A 102 12.11 -11.91 -10.42
C GLU A 102 10.91 -11.09 -9.91
N PHE A 103 10.02 -11.66 -9.07
CA PHE A 103 8.94 -10.90 -8.45
C PHE A 103 9.44 -9.87 -7.43
N VAL A 104 10.45 -10.22 -6.63
CA VAL A 104 11.10 -9.27 -5.72
C VAL A 104 11.75 -8.14 -6.51
N GLU A 105 12.45 -8.48 -7.59
CA GLU A 105 13.06 -7.50 -8.49
C GLU A 105 12.02 -6.60 -9.15
N LEU A 106 10.92 -7.16 -9.65
CA LEU A 106 9.81 -6.38 -10.20
C LEU A 106 9.24 -5.41 -9.16
N GLY A 107 9.07 -5.86 -7.91
CA GLY A 107 8.67 -5.02 -6.79
C GLY A 107 9.65 -3.87 -6.55
N ARG A 108 10.97 -4.13 -6.60
CA ARG A 108 12.00 -3.08 -6.49
C ARG A 108 11.93 -2.09 -7.64
N ILE A 109 11.84 -2.55 -8.89
CA ILE A 109 11.75 -1.67 -10.06
C ILE A 109 10.50 -0.80 -9.95
N ARG A 110 9.36 -1.37 -9.57
CA ARG A 110 8.13 -0.62 -9.36
C ARG A 110 8.26 0.40 -8.23
N LYS A 111 8.88 0.06 -7.11
CA LYS A 111 9.22 1.02 -6.03
C LYS A 111 10.18 2.12 -6.49
N MET A 112 11.15 1.81 -7.35
CA MET A 112 12.07 2.80 -7.91
C MET A 112 11.36 3.73 -8.89
N VAL A 113 10.49 3.17 -9.74
CA VAL A 113 9.62 3.93 -10.64
C VAL A 113 8.68 4.81 -9.82
N GLU A 114 8.08 4.26 -8.77
CA GLU A 114 7.23 5.00 -7.83
C GLU A 114 8.04 6.08 -7.12
N ALA A 115 9.24 5.82 -6.59
CA ALA A 115 10.09 6.82 -5.95
C ALA A 115 10.55 7.93 -6.91
N VAL A 116 10.66 7.61 -8.20
CA VAL A 116 10.87 8.59 -9.27
C VAL A 116 9.61 9.46 -9.40
N TYR A 117 8.41 8.86 -9.41
CA TYR A 117 7.14 9.61 -9.42
C TYR A 117 6.75 10.27 -8.10
N ARG A 118 7.30 9.81 -6.97
CA ARG A 118 6.78 10.13 -5.66
C ARG A 118 7.18 11.57 -5.38
N PRO A 119 6.22 12.46 -5.10
CA PRO A 119 6.59 13.76 -4.61
C PRO A 119 7.42 13.61 -3.33
N VAL A 120 8.26 14.62 -3.04
CA VAL A 120 8.99 14.71 -1.75
C VAL A 120 8.04 14.26 -0.64
N PRO A 121 8.44 13.30 0.23
CA PRO A 121 7.54 12.75 1.22
C PRO A 121 6.96 13.88 2.05
N LEU A 122 5.64 13.84 2.21
CA LEU A 122 4.94 14.77 3.07
C LEU A 122 5.53 14.75 4.46
N THR A 123 5.50 15.89 5.14
CA THR A 123 5.69 15.86 6.58
C THR A 123 4.63 14.92 7.18
N PRO A 124 4.93 14.19 8.27
CA PRO A 124 3.94 13.31 8.89
C PRO A 124 2.63 14.03 9.23
N GLU A 125 2.71 15.32 9.56
CA GLU A 125 1.57 16.20 9.79
C GLU A 125 0.76 16.44 8.51
N ASP A 126 1.41 16.86 7.42
CA ASP A 126 0.73 17.07 6.12
C ASP A 126 0.10 15.78 5.59
N ALA A 127 0.74 14.63 5.82
CA ALA A 127 0.21 13.32 5.43
C ALA A 127 -1.08 13.00 6.21
N GLN A 128 -1.13 13.27 7.51
CA GLN A 128 -2.33 13.08 8.32
C GLN A 128 -3.46 14.03 7.89
N VAL A 129 -3.15 15.30 7.63
CA VAL A 129 -4.15 16.27 7.14
C VAL A 129 -4.66 15.85 5.77
N TRP A 130 -3.79 15.36 4.89
CA TRP A 130 -4.18 14.84 3.58
C TRP A 130 -5.11 13.62 3.68
N ASP A 131 -4.79 12.65 4.54
CA ASP A 131 -5.66 11.49 4.76
C ASP A 131 -7.05 11.93 5.27
N ARG A 132 -7.10 12.93 6.15
CA ARG A 132 -8.36 13.54 6.62
C ARG A 132 -9.10 14.27 5.50
N LEU A 133 -8.42 15.02 4.65
CA LEU A 133 -8.99 15.67 3.45
C LEU A 133 -9.64 14.64 2.52
N CYS A 134 -8.94 13.55 2.23
CA CYS A 134 -9.46 12.47 1.40
C CYS A 134 -10.67 11.79 2.04
N ALA A 135 -10.60 11.46 3.34
CA ALA A 135 -11.71 10.86 4.06
C ALA A 135 -12.94 11.77 4.05
N CYS A 136 -12.76 13.06 4.37
CA CYS A 136 -13.79 14.08 4.39
C CYS A 136 -14.49 14.23 3.04
N ARG A 137 -13.75 14.25 1.92
CA ARG A 137 -14.35 14.28 0.56
C ARG A 137 -15.20 13.05 0.25
N CYS A 138 -14.74 11.87 0.65
CA CYS A 138 -15.53 10.65 0.50
C CYS A 138 -16.82 10.72 1.33
N ASP A 139 -16.72 11.25 2.56
CA ASP A 139 -17.87 11.42 3.44
C ASP A 139 -18.87 12.44 2.89
N VAL A 140 -18.43 13.60 2.38
CA VAL A 140 -19.30 14.59 1.75
C VAL A 140 -20.10 13.97 0.61
N ARG A 141 -19.45 13.27 -0.33
CA ARG A 141 -20.14 12.62 -1.46
C ARG A 141 -21.16 11.58 -1.00
N LEU A 142 -20.80 10.80 0.02
CA LEU A 142 -21.69 9.78 0.58
C LEU A 142 -22.90 10.42 1.26
N LEU A 143 -22.70 11.49 2.04
CA LEU A 143 -23.78 12.24 2.70
C LEU A 143 -24.72 12.88 1.68
N GLU A 144 -24.19 13.48 0.61
CA GLU A 144 -24.98 14.05 -0.49
C GLU A 144 -25.80 12.99 -1.23
N GLN A 145 -25.21 11.81 -1.49
CA GLN A 145 -25.91 10.68 -2.10
C GLN A 145 -27.04 10.20 -1.19
N VAL A 146 -26.77 9.92 0.10
CA VAL A 146 -27.79 9.49 1.06
C VAL A 146 -28.89 10.54 1.19
N ARG A 147 -28.54 11.83 1.19
CA ARG A 147 -29.51 12.93 1.20
C ARG A 147 -30.43 12.88 -0.03
N ALA A 148 -29.87 12.73 -1.23
CA ALA A 148 -30.64 12.67 -2.47
C ALA A 148 -31.59 11.46 -2.50
N GLU A 149 -31.12 10.29 -2.06
CA GLU A 149 -31.92 9.07 -1.96
C GLU A 149 -33.04 9.19 -0.92
N LEU A 150 -32.71 9.76 0.24
CA LEU A 150 -33.69 10.08 1.28
C LEU A 150 -34.68 11.13 0.80
N ASP A 151 -34.33 12.08 -0.07
CA ASP A 151 -35.27 13.07 -0.62
C ASP A 151 -36.23 12.43 -1.63
N ALA A 152 -35.69 11.58 -2.51
CA ALA A 152 -36.45 10.75 -3.47
C ALA A 152 -37.44 9.79 -2.80
N GLY A 153 -37.31 9.56 -1.48
CA GLY A 153 -38.19 8.69 -0.71
C GLY A 153 -37.85 7.21 -0.84
N ASN A 154 -36.62 6.90 -1.25
CA ASN A 154 -36.14 5.53 -1.33
C ASN A 154 -36.02 4.93 0.07
N ALA A 155 -36.53 3.70 0.24
CA ALA A 155 -36.55 3.02 1.53
C ALA A 155 -35.15 2.57 1.97
N GLN A 156 -34.24 2.36 1.02
CA GLN A 156 -32.86 1.93 1.25
C GLN A 156 -31.92 2.90 0.52
N PRO A 157 -31.50 4.00 1.18
CA PRO A 157 -30.63 5.00 0.55
C PRO A 157 -29.18 4.53 0.31
N CYS A 158 -28.69 3.51 1.03
CA CYS A 158 -27.32 3.01 0.83
C CYS A 158 -27.13 1.55 1.28
N ASP A 159 -25.95 0.97 1.01
CA ASP A 159 -25.59 -0.37 1.47
C ASP A 159 -25.24 -0.41 2.98
N GLY A 160 -25.11 -1.61 3.56
CA GLY A 160 -24.86 -1.75 5.01
C GLY A 160 -23.55 -1.12 5.50
N LYS A 161 -22.51 -1.07 4.67
CA LYS A 161 -21.21 -0.50 5.05
C LYS A 161 -21.27 1.04 5.01
N GLU A 162 -21.87 1.58 3.95
CA GLU A 162 -22.13 2.99 3.79
C GLU A 162 -23.08 3.52 4.87
N ALA A 163 -24.16 2.78 5.15
CA ALA A 163 -25.11 3.09 6.22
C ALA A 163 -24.42 3.12 7.59
N GLY A 164 -23.54 2.14 7.88
CA GLY A 164 -22.74 2.13 9.11
C GLY A 164 -21.84 3.36 9.24
N ARG A 165 -21.22 3.79 8.14
CA ARG A 165 -20.35 4.97 8.10
C ARG A 165 -21.13 6.27 8.32
N VAL A 166 -22.24 6.47 7.61
CA VAL A 166 -23.10 7.66 7.80
C VAL A 166 -23.70 7.70 9.20
N ALA A 167 -24.16 6.55 9.71
CA ALA A 167 -24.69 6.45 11.06
C ALA A 167 -23.65 6.85 12.12
N ALA A 168 -22.38 6.47 11.94
CA ALA A 168 -21.30 6.88 12.82
C ALA A 168 -21.08 8.41 12.78
N LEU A 169 -20.99 9.02 11.60
CA LEU A 169 -20.81 10.47 11.46
C LEU A 169 -21.93 11.27 12.12
N VAL A 170 -23.18 10.89 11.88
CA VAL A 170 -24.34 11.57 12.47
C VAL A 170 -24.37 11.38 13.98
N ALA A 171 -24.16 10.16 14.47
CA ALA A 171 -24.17 9.88 15.90
C ALA A 171 -23.05 10.63 16.64
N ASP A 172 -21.86 10.72 16.03
CA ASP A 172 -20.70 11.40 16.61
C ASP A 172 -20.91 12.90 16.66
N LEU A 173 -21.46 13.51 15.60
CA LEU A 173 -21.83 14.93 15.62
C LEU A 173 -22.86 15.23 16.72
N VAL A 174 -23.90 14.41 16.83
CA VAL A 174 -24.96 14.60 17.84
C VAL A 174 -24.38 14.43 19.25
N ALA A 175 -23.53 13.41 19.46
CA ALA A 175 -22.90 13.17 20.75
C ALA A 175 -21.97 14.34 21.14
N GLN A 176 -21.13 14.80 20.21
CA GLN A 176 -20.21 15.90 20.43
C GLN A 176 -20.96 17.20 20.76
N ALA A 177 -21.96 17.55 19.95
CA ALA A 177 -22.75 18.77 20.17
C ALA A 177 -23.47 18.78 21.53
N LEU A 178 -23.95 17.63 22.00
CA LEU A 178 -24.58 17.52 23.32
C LEU A 178 -23.55 17.60 24.46
N ALA A 179 -22.34 17.05 24.26
CA ALA A 179 -21.26 17.15 25.22
C ALA A 179 -20.76 18.60 25.35
N ASP A 180 -20.50 19.27 24.21
CA ASP A 180 -20.04 20.67 24.18
C ASP A 180 -21.03 21.61 24.89
N LEU A 181 -22.34 21.39 24.71
CA LEU A 181 -23.37 22.14 25.43
C LEU A 181 -23.36 21.87 26.94
N ALA A 182 -23.20 20.61 27.34
CA ALA A 182 -23.17 20.24 28.74
C ALA A 182 -21.94 20.80 29.47
N ASP A 183 -20.80 20.88 28.77
CA ASP A 183 -19.58 21.49 29.27
C ASP A 183 -19.72 23.02 29.35
N ALA A 184 -20.30 23.65 28.33
CA ALA A 184 -20.51 25.10 28.31
C ALA A 184 -21.53 25.59 29.36
N ASP A 185 -22.52 24.77 29.72
CA ASP A 185 -23.45 25.10 30.81
C ASP A 185 -22.80 24.96 32.21
N GLN A 186 -21.62 24.34 32.31
CA GLN A 186 -20.84 24.23 33.55
C GLN A 186 -19.76 25.32 33.70
N ASP A 187 -19.35 25.95 32.59
CA ASP A 187 -18.32 26.99 32.60
C ASP A 187 -18.94 28.38 32.74
N ASP A 188 -18.73 29.02 33.89
CA ASP A 188 -19.18 30.40 34.16
C ASP A 188 -18.24 31.46 33.54
N ALA A 189 -17.22 31.07 32.79
CA ALA A 189 -16.29 32.00 32.17
C ALA A 189 -16.98 32.90 31.11
N PRO A 190 -16.59 34.19 31.01
CA PRO A 190 -17.10 35.05 29.96
C PRO A 190 -16.58 34.60 28.60
N ALA A 191 -17.44 33.91 27.84
CA ALA A 191 -17.22 33.52 26.45
C ALA A 191 -17.07 34.76 25.55
N ASP A 192 -16.15 34.72 24.59
CA ASP A 192 -16.01 35.79 23.61
C ASP A 192 -17.16 35.78 22.59
N ALA A 193 -17.19 36.75 21.67
CA ALA A 193 -18.27 36.86 20.70
C ALA A 193 -18.35 35.67 19.72
N GLN A 194 -17.23 34.99 19.46
CA GLN A 194 -17.18 33.82 18.59
C GLN A 194 -17.71 32.59 19.34
N ASP A 195 -17.23 32.37 20.56
CA ASP A 195 -17.71 31.29 21.43
C ASP A 195 -19.24 31.38 21.66
N GLN A 196 -19.74 32.60 21.89
CA GLN A 196 -21.19 32.84 22.03
C GLN A 196 -21.98 32.48 20.76
N ALA A 197 -21.42 32.75 19.58
CA ALA A 197 -22.05 32.40 18.30
C ALA A 197 -22.04 30.87 18.07
N GLU A 198 -20.94 30.19 18.38
CA GLU A 198 -20.84 28.73 18.30
C GLU A 198 -21.82 28.04 19.27
N LEU A 199 -21.90 28.52 20.51
CA LEU A 199 -22.86 28.04 21.50
C LEU A 199 -24.32 28.27 21.07
N ALA A 200 -24.63 29.41 20.45
CA ALA A 200 -25.95 29.65 19.89
C ALA A 200 -26.29 28.62 18.79
N GLN A 201 -25.35 28.33 17.89
CA GLN A 201 -25.53 27.32 16.85
C GLN A 201 -25.70 25.90 17.40
N LEU A 202 -25.03 25.56 18.50
CA LEU A 202 -25.18 24.27 19.18
C LEU A 202 -26.56 24.16 19.87
N ARG A 203 -27.01 25.22 20.55
CA ARG A 203 -28.34 25.28 21.17
C ARG A 203 -29.44 25.12 20.12
N ASP A 204 -29.31 25.78 18.97
CA ASP A 204 -30.22 25.62 17.83
C ASP A 204 -30.25 24.17 17.31
N LEU A 205 -29.09 23.51 17.28
CA LEU A 205 -28.99 22.09 16.90
C LEU A 205 -29.73 21.20 17.89
N ALA A 206 -29.47 21.37 19.18
CA ALA A 206 -30.10 20.58 20.24
C ALA A 206 -31.63 20.79 20.24
N GLN A 207 -32.09 22.02 20.00
CA GLN A 207 -33.51 22.32 19.86
C GLN A 207 -34.14 21.67 18.62
N LEU A 208 -33.46 21.71 17.47
CA LEU A 208 -33.90 21.05 16.23
C LEU A 208 -34.05 19.54 16.43
N LEU A 209 -33.08 18.91 17.09
CA LEU A 209 -33.07 17.49 17.40
C LEU A 209 -34.18 17.11 18.39
N GLY A 210 -34.32 17.90 19.48
CA GLY A 210 -35.27 17.67 20.54
C GLY A 210 -35.25 16.21 21.04
N PRO A 211 -36.42 15.55 21.17
CA PRO A 211 -36.51 14.15 21.61
C PRO A 211 -35.86 13.14 20.66
N ALA A 212 -35.58 13.52 19.41
CA ALA A 212 -34.95 12.63 18.44
C ALA A 212 -33.45 12.48 18.66
N ALA A 213 -32.81 13.36 19.44
CA ALA A 213 -31.36 13.35 19.68
C ALA A 213 -30.86 11.96 20.11
N ARG A 214 -31.48 11.35 21.12
CA ARG A 214 -31.12 10.00 21.60
C ARG A 214 -31.30 8.91 20.53
N ARG A 215 -32.31 9.05 19.65
CA ARG A 215 -32.55 8.08 18.57
C ARG A 215 -31.53 8.21 17.45
N LEU A 216 -31.09 9.42 17.16
CA LEU A 216 -30.10 9.72 16.13
C LEU A 216 -28.66 9.52 16.65
N GLN A 217 -28.46 9.46 17.97
CA GLN A 217 -27.20 9.04 18.58
C GLN A 217 -26.98 7.52 18.53
N ASP A 218 -28.06 6.73 18.40
CA ASP A 218 -27.98 5.27 18.30
C ASP A 218 -27.55 4.86 16.88
N ARG A 219 -26.26 4.51 16.74
CA ARG A 219 -25.65 4.08 15.47
C ARG A 219 -26.37 2.87 14.86
N ALA A 220 -26.75 1.87 15.67
CA ALA A 220 -27.38 0.65 15.16
C ALA A 220 -28.78 0.97 14.59
N ARG A 221 -29.53 1.81 15.29
CA ARG A 221 -30.83 2.29 14.82
C ARG A 221 -30.71 3.09 13.52
N LEU A 222 -29.75 4.00 13.43
CA LEU A 222 -29.48 4.77 12.21
C LEU A 222 -29.10 3.86 11.05
N THR A 223 -28.24 2.87 11.26
CA THR A 223 -27.90 1.89 10.23
C THR A 223 -29.14 1.12 9.76
N GLY A 224 -30.00 0.67 10.67
CA GLY A 224 -31.26 0.02 10.31
C GLY A 224 -32.21 0.93 9.52
N ILE A 225 -32.23 2.24 9.82
CA ILE A 225 -32.99 3.22 9.04
C ILE A 225 -32.42 3.38 7.62
N LEU A 226 -31.10 3.53 7.50
CA LEU A 226 -30.41 3.79 6.23
C LEU A 226 -30.32 2.57 5.31
N THR A 227 -30.48 1.37 5.87
CA THR A 227 -30.58 0.11 5.11
C THR A 227 -32.02 -0.27 4.78
N GLY A 228 -33.01 0.48 5.29
CA GLY A 228 -34.45 0.23 5.08
C GLY A 228 -35.06 -0.85 5.97
N GLU A 229 -34.29 -1.42 6.90
CA GLU A 229 -34.78 -2.38 7.90
C GLU A 229 -35.76 -1.73 8.89
N LEU A 230 -35.56 -0.44 9.18
CA LEU A 230 -36.38 0.34 10.10
C LEU A 230 -37.06 1.50 9.36
N ARG A 231 -38.34 1.70 9.65
CA ARG A 231 -39.09 2.84 9.09
C ARG A 231 -38.77 4.14 9.83
N LEU A 232 -38.49 5.18 9.06
CA LEU A 232 -38.26 6.53 9.57
C LEU A 232 -39.56 7.34 9.54
N HIS A 233 -39.94 7.95 10.68
CA HIS A 233 -41.08 8.86 10.72
C HIS A 233 -40.76 10.14 9.93
N SER A 234 -41.75 10.71 9.24
CA SER A 234 -41.60 11.96 8.46
C SER A 234 -40.96 13.14 9.23
N ALA A 235 -41.25 13.30 10.53
CA ALA A 235 -40.63 14.34 11.35
C ALA A 235 -39.13 14.07 11.61
N ASP A 236 -38.77 12.82 11.90
CA ASP A 236 -37.38 12.41 12.11
C ASP A 236 -36.61 12.42 10.77
N ARG A 237 -37.26 12.15 9.63
CA ARG A 237 -36.69 12.31 8.29
C ARG A 237 -36.28 13.75 8.03
N ARG A 238 -37.16 14.72 8.31
CA ARG A 238 -36.81 16.15 8.15
C ARG A 238 -35.63 16.56 9.03
N ARG A 239 -35.61 16.13 10.29
CA ARG A 239 -34.47 16.38 11.20
C ARG A 239 -33.18 15.77 10.70
N LEU A 240 -33.21 14.51 10.27
CA LEU A 240 -32.05 13.82 9.70
C LEU A 240 -31.54 14.56 8.46
N MET A 241 -32.42 14.99 7.55
CA MET A 241 -32.03 15.76 6.37
C MET A 241 -31.33 17.07 6.76
N SER A 242 -31.87 17.82 7.72
CA SER A 242 -31.22 19.05 8.22
C SER A 242 -29.86 18.80 8.86
N LEU A 243 -29.67 17.65 9.54
CA LEU A 243 -28.34 17.26 10.07
C LEU A 243 -27.37 16.93 8.96
N LEU A 244 -27.80 16.18 7.94
CA LEU A 244 -26.96 15.85 6.79
C LEU A 244 -26.52 17.13 6.07
N ASP A 245 -27.41 18.10 5.87
CA ASP A 245 -27.08 19.39 5.27
C ASP A 245 -26.06 20.17 6.11
N ARG A 246 -26.22 20.17 7.43
CA ARG A 246 -25.26 20.84 8.33
C ARG A 246 -23.90 20.14 8.33
N LEU A 247 -23.87 18.81 8.32
CA LEU A 247 -22.62 18.04 8.18
C LEU A 247 -21.91 18.36 6.87
N VAL A 248 -22.62 18.28 5.74
CA VAL A 248 -22.07 18.60 4.42
C VAL A 248 -21.52 20.03 4.40
N THR A 249 -22.27 21.00 4.94
CA THR A 249 -21.84 22.41 4.99
C THR A 249 -20.58 22.59 5.85
N SER A 250 -20.55 22.00 7.05
CA SER A 250 -19.39 22.06 7.95
C SER A 250 -18.16 21.41 7.32
N MET A 251 -18.32 20.24 6.71
CA MET A 251 -17.24 19.50 6.05
C MET A 251 -16.72 20.27 4.83
N ASN A 252 -17.58 20.87 4.02
CA ASN A 252 -17.17 21.73 2.91
C ASN A 252 -16.42 22.98 3.40
N SER A 253 -16.90 23.65 4.45
CA SER A 253 -16.18 24.79 5.04
C SER A 253 -14.80 24.40 5.56
N TRP A 254 -14.67 23.22 6.17
CA TRP A 254 -13.37 22.69 6.59
C TRP A 254 -12.48 22.37 5.37
N LEU A 255 -13.02 21.78 4.30
CA LEU A 255 -12.28 21.54 3.05
C LEU A 255 -11.78 22.85 2.43
N ASP A 256 -12.62 23.88 2.39
CA ASP A 256 -12.29 25.20 1.85
C ASP A 256 -11.16 25.87 2.65
N GLY A 257 -11.22 25.77 3.99
CA GLY A 257 -10.15 26.26 4.88
C GLY A 257 -8.80 25.58 4.67
N HIS A 258 -8.75 24.42 4.01
CA HIS A 258 -7.53 23.67 3.70
C HIS A 258 -7.14 23.72 2.21
N GLY A 259 -7.78 24.59 1.41
CA GLY A 259 -7.47 24.73 -0.02
C GLY A 259 -6.00 25.06 -0.31
N ASP A 260 -5.35 25.83 0.56
CA ASP A 260 -3.93 26.17 0.43
C ASP A 260 -3.01 24.95 0.55
N LEU A 261 -3.33 24.01 1.45
CA LEU A 261 -2.58 22.77 1.57
C LEU A 261 -2.69 21.98 0.27
N GLU A 262 -3.89 21.80 -0.27
CA GLU A 262 -4.08 21.10 -1.54
C GLU A 262 -3.30 21.75 -2.68
N GLN A 263 -3.36 23.08 -2.81
CA GLN A 263 -2.58 23.79 -3.81
C GLN A 263 -1.08 23.60 -3.61
N ARG A 264 -0.59 23.62 -2.37
CA ARG A 264 0.82 23.37 -2.05
C ARG A 264 1.23 21.96 -2.48
N LEU A 265 0.42 20.95 -2.18
CA LEU A 265 0.66 19.56 -2.59
C LEU A 265 0.64 19.38 -4.10
N GLN A 266 -0.31 20.04 -4.77
CA GLN A 266 -0.41 20.01 -6.22
C GLN A 266 0.84 20.64 -6.88
N ARG A 267 1.27 21.82 -6.40
CA ARG A 267 2.52 22.45 -6.87
C ARG A 267 3.74 21.57 -6.62
N GLN A 268 3.79 20.90 -5.47
CA GLN A 268 4.87 19.95 -5.17
C GLN A 268 4.84 18.75 -6.11
N CYS A 269 3.69 18.18 -6.41
CA CYS A 269 3.53 17.14 -7.44
C CYS A 269 4.03 17.63 -8.81
N GLU A 270 3.64 18.82 -9.24
CA GLU A 270 4.05 19.42 -10.52
C GLU A 270 5.56 19.67 -10.58
N GLN A 271 6.16 20.19 -9.51
CA GLN A 271 7.61 20.38 -9.41
C GLN A 271 8.37 19.06 -9.50
N ASN A 272 7.88 18.01 -8.84
CA ASN A 272 8.49 16.68 -8.94
C ASN A 272 8.36 16.10 -10.35
N LEU A 273 7.20 16.24 -10.99
CA LEU A 273 7.03 15.87 -12.40
C LEU A 273 7.96 16.66 -13.33
N ALA A 274 8.21 17.94 -13.04
CA ALA A 274 9.14 18.77 -13.81
C ALA A 274 10.61 18.29 -13.67
N VAL A 275 11.04 17.86 -12.47
CA VAL A 275 12.35 17.23 -12.27
C VAL A 275 12.47 15.92 -13.07
N LEU A 276 11.39 15.15 -13.18
CA LEU A 276 11.37 13.94 -14.01
C LEU A 276 11.42 14.22 -15.50
N ALA A 277 10.84 15.34 -15.94
CA ALA A 277 10.97 15.81 -17.31
C ALA A 277 12.43 16.14 -17.68
N GLN A 278 13.31 16.36 -16.70
CA GLN A 278 14.73 16.60 -16.93
C GLN A 278 15.55 15.32 -17.16
N ASP A 279 15.07 14.13 -16.74
CA ASP A 279 15.71 12.83 -17.06
C ASP A 279 14.70 11.76 -17.51
N PRO A 280 14.06 11.95 -18.68
CA PRO A 280 13.12 10.97 -19.24
C PRO A 280 13.82 9.66 -19.61
N ARG A 281 15.15 9.67 -19.80
CA ARG A 281 15.93 8.50 -20.18
C ARG A 281 15.95 7.46 -19.07
N ARG A 282 16.16 7.87 -17.83
CA ARG A 282 16.14 6.96 -16.66
C ARG A 282 14.78 6.30 -16.49
N LEU A 283 13.69 7.05 -16.66
CA LEU A 283 12.35 6.50 -16.57
C LEU A 283 12.03 5.51 -17.70
N ILE A 284 12.40 5.83 -18.94
CA ILE A 284 12.25 4.94 -20.09
C ILE A 284 13.04 3.64 -19.86
N LEU A 285 14.25 3.72 -19.32
CA LEU A 285 15.07 2.55 -19.01
C LEU A 285 14.42 1.68 -17.92
N LEU A 286 13.94 2.27 -16.83
CA LEU A 286 13.25 1.53 -15.75
C LEU A 286 11.98 0.85 -16.25
N ARG A 287 11.15 1.55 -17.05
CA ARG A 287 9.93 0.98 -17.65
C ARG A 287 10.24 -0.17 -18.60
N ARG A 288 11.23 -0.01 -19.49
CA ARG A 288 11.69 -1.09 -20.39
C ARG A 288 12.21 -2.30 -19.61
N TYR A 289 12.92 -2.06 -18.51
CA TYR A 289 13.42 -3.11 -17.64
C TYR A 289 12.28 -3.84 -16.92
N ALA A 290 11.31 -3.12 -16.36
CA ALA A 290 10.11 -3.70 -15.76
C ALA A 290 9.35 -4.60 -16.75
N SER A 291 9.09 -4.09 -17.96
CA SER A 291 8.43 -4.89 -19.00
C SER A 291 9.22 -6.16 -19.33
N ARG A 292 10.55 -6.10 -19.42
CA ARG A 292 11.37 -7.30 -19.68
C ARG A 292 11.22 -8.34 -18.58
N VAL A 293 11.24 -7.93 -17.30
CA VAL A 293 11.05 -8.83 -16.16
C VAL A 293 9.64 -9.44 -16.17
N GLU A 294 8.60 -8.66 -16.45
CA GLU A 294 7.21 -9.14 -16.57
C GLU A 294 7.05 -10.18 -17.70
N HIS A 295 7.66 -9.94 -18.86
CA HIS A 295 7.65 -10.91 -19.96
C HIS A 295 8.40 -12.21 -19.59
N SER A 296 9.48 -12.09 -18.81
CA SER A 296 10.25 -13.23 -18.29
C SER A 296 9.39 -14.08 -17.34
N ILE A 297 8.76 -13.45 -16.34
CA ILE A 297 7.83 -14.07 -15.40
C ILE A 297 6.70 -14.78 -16.15
N SER A 298 6.04 -14.06 -17.06
CA SER A 298 4.90 -14.60 -17.83
C SER A 298 5.27 -15.79 -18.70
N ARG A 299 6.50 -15.85 -19.22
CA ARG A 299 7.00 -17.00 -19.99
C ARG A 299 7.22 -18.22 -19.09
N LYS A 300 7.83 -18.03 -17.92
CA LYS A 300 8.10 -19.12 -16.97
C LYS A 300 6.82 -19.67 -16.33
N LEU A 301 5.86 -18.82 -15.99
CA LEU A 301 4.55 -19.26 -15.50
C LEU A 301 3.83 -20.14 -16.54
N ARG A 302 3.87 -19.76 -17.83
CA ARG A 302 3.31 -20.59 -18.90
C ARG A 302 4.03 -21.92 -19.08
N ALA A 303 5.34 -22.00 -18.79
CA ALA A 303 6.06 -23.26 -18.83
C ALA A 303 5.61 -24.19 -17.70
N LEU A 304 5.47 -23.67 -16.48
CA LEU A 304 5.00 -24.43 -15.31
C LEU A 304 3.54 -24.89 -15.39
N GLN A 305 2.74 -24.34 -16.30
CA GLN A 305 1.32 -24.71 -16.49
C GLN A 305 1.11 -25.77 -17.58
N ARG A 306 2.15 -26.13 -18.34
CA ARG A 306 2.05 -27.08 -19.46
C ARG A 306 2.33 -28.52 -19.06
N ASP A 307 2.86 -28.73 -17.87
CA ASP A 307 3.15 -30.02 -17.24
C ASP A 307 2.13 -30.28 -16.12
#